data_AF-A0A956ZVE7-F1
#
_entry.id   AF-A0A956ZVE7-F1
#
_cell.length_a   1.000
_cell.length_b   1.000
_cell.length_c   1.000
_cell.angle_alpha   90.00
_cell.angle_beta   90.00
_cell.angle_gamma   90.00
#
_symmetry.space_group_name_H-M   'P 1'
#
loop_
_entity.id
_entity.type
_entity.pdbx_description
1 polymer ?
#
loop_
_entity_poly.entity_id
_entity_poly.type
_entity_poly.pdbx_seq_one_letter_code
_entity_poly.pdbx_strand_id
1 'polypeptide(L)'
;MNHTAPLLHVNHPLLASVITDQGGETFRENAFWHAYVIAQSLLERFSLQDPQVISFPRGGVATGVGVKRAFKGIKHQFTTLPFGKHGLDQTLPLVDLDEKTDLILVDGVIATGSTLIRYLQLVREKNPHWQGRLFIISNMAAEFGYETLIGFCKEYGLELCCLATGYLVPPTECIWKEIGGKRIYFVGVSQSIGDFGDMAIKDLSAQELANWDLA
;
A
#
# COMPACT_ATOMS: atom_id res chain seq x y z
N MET A 1 0.85 -8.47 24.63
CA MET A 1 2.08 -8.43 23.82
C MET A 1 2.07 -7.13 23.03
N ASN A 2 3.14 -6.35 23.06
CA ASN A 2 3.24 -5.10 22.29
C ASN A 2 3.39 -5.46 20.79
N HIS A 3 2.28 -5.60 20.07
CA HIS A 3 2.27 -5.81 18.62
C HIS A 3 2.53 -4.49 17.90
N THR A 4 3.77 -4.04 17.85
CA THR A 4 4.22 -3.21 16.74
C THR A 4 4.50 -4.17 15.59
N ALA A 5 3.68 -4.14 14.53
CA ALA A 5 4.00 -4.87 13.32
C ALA A 5 5.42 -4.49 12.87
N PRO A 6 6.29 -5.45 12.52
CA PRO A 6 7.66 -5.12 12.16
C PRO A 6 7.64 -4.33 10.85
N LEU A 7 8.09 -3.08 10.93
CA LEU A 7 8.41 -2.27 9.78
C LEU A 7 9.70 -2.81 9.16
N LEU A 8 9.61 -3.25 7.91
CA LEU A 8 10.77 -3.54 7.08
C LEU A 8 11.08 -2.31 6.23
N HIS A 9 11.93 -1.44 6.77
CA HIS A 9 12.49 -0.35 5.98
C HIS A 9 13.69 -0.86 5.17
N VAL A 10 13.52 -0.95 3.86
CA VAL A 10 14.57 -1.40 2.93
C VAL A 10 15.32 -0.18 2.43
N ASN A 11 16.42 0.19 3.07
CA ASN A 11 17.25 1.31 2.63
C ASN A 11 18.32 0.80 1.65
N HIS A 12 18.10 1.01 0.34
CA HIS A 12 19.01 0.58 -0.71
C HIS A 12 19.46 1.79 -1.56
N PRO A 13 20.74 1.90 -1.99
CA PRO A 13 21.24 3.08 -2.72
C PRO A 13 20.51 3.41 -4.02
N LEU A 14 20.00 2.39 -4.73
CA LEU A 14 19.13 2.56 -5.91
C LEU A 14 17.76 3.19 -5.59
N LEU A 15 17.43 3.37 -4.31
CA LEU A 15 16.15 3.92 -3.87
C LEU A 15 16.19 5.44 -3.73
N ALA A 16 17.36 6.01 -3.43
CA ALA A 16 17.57 7.45 -3.34
C ALA A 16 17.38 8.14 -4.71
N SER A 17 17.64 7.44 -5.82
CA SER A 17 17.42 7.93 -7.18
C SER A 17 15.94 7.93 -7.59
N VAL A 18 15.07 7.13 -6.96
CA VAL A 18 13.62 7.09 -7.28
C VAL A 18 12.90 8.32 -6.72
N ILE A 19 13.32 8.78 -5.55
CA ILE A 19 12.70 9.89 -4.81
C ILE A 19 13.05 11.25 -5.44
N THR A 20 14.17 11.31 -6.17
CA THR A 20 14.74 12.55 -6.73
C THR A 20 14.41 12.79 -8.20
N ASP A 21 13.80 11.82 -8.89
CA ASP A 21 13.56 11.86 -10.33
C ASP A 21 12.15 12.40 -10.66
N GLN A 22 12.06 13.47 -11.44
CA GLN A 22 10.85 14.29 -11.66
C GLN A 22 9.89 13.73 -12.75
N GLY A 23 9.79 12.41 -12.85
CA GLY A 23 8.83 11.73 -13.74
C GLY A 23 9.40 11.25 -15.09
N GLY A 24 8.69 10.31 -15.72
CA GLY A 24 9.07 9.72 -17.02
C GLY A 24 9.26 8.20 -16.97
N GLU A 25 9.92 7.64 -17.99
CA GLU A 25 10.25 6.21 -18.09
C GLU A 25 11.21 5.77 -16.97
N THR A 26 12.21 6.61 -16.67
CA THR A 26 13.20 6.39 -15.61
C THR A 26 12.54 6.22 -14.24
N PHE A 27 11.51 7.00 -13.91
CA PHE A 27 10.74 6.84 -12.67
C PHE A 27 10.06 5.48 -12.58
N ARG A 28 9.46 4.99 -13.67
CA ARG A 28 8.77 3.68 -13.69
C ARG A 28 9.75 2.53 -13.57
N GLU A 29 10.91 2.61 -14.22
CA GLU A 29 11.98 1.63 -14.08
C GLU A 29 12.54 1.59 -12.65
N ASN A 30 12.76 2.76 -12.08
CA ASN A 30 13.20 2.93 -10.69
C ASN A 30 12.17 2.35 -9.70
N ALA A 31 10.89 2.69 -9.86
CA ALA A 31 9.79 2.14 -9.05
C ALA A 31 9.66 0.61 -9.18
N PHE A 32 9.96 0.04 -10.36
CA PHE A 32 10.00 -1.39 -10.58
C PHE A 32 11.12 -2.07 -9.80
N TRP A 33 12.36 -1.59 -9.96
CA TRP A 33 13.53 -2.18 -9.29
C TRP A 33 13.46 -2.03 -7.78
N HIS A 34 12.92 -0.89 -7.32
CA HIS A 34 12.63 -0.65 -5.92
C HIS A 34 11.70 -1.74 -5.35
N ALA A 35 10.54 -1.94 -5.96
CA ALA A 35 9.57 -2.93 -5.52
C ALA A 35 10.12 -4.35 -5.57
N TYR A 36 10.95 -4.65 -6.59
CA TYR A 36 11.64 -5.94 -6.68
C TYR A 36 12.54 -6.19 -5.47
N VAL A 37 13.39 -5.22 -5.10
CA VAL A 37 14.32 -5.35 -3.96
C VAL A 37 13.56 -5.46 -2.64
N ILE A 38 12.50 -4.66 -2.44
CA ILE A 38 11.65 -4.76 -1.25
C ILE A 38 11.04 -6.16 -1.13
N ALA A 39 10.47 -6.66 -2.23
CA ALA A 39 9.86 -7.98 -2.25
C ALA A 39 10.88 -9.09 -2.00
N GLN A 40 12.09 -9.02 -2.56
CA GLN A 40 13.17 -9.97 -2.24
C GLN A 40 13.52 -9.95 -0.74
N SER A 41 13.67 -8.76 -0.15
CA SER A 41 13.97 -8.61 1.27
C SER A 41 12.86 -9.19 2.18
N LEU A 42 11.60 -9.10 1.74
CA LEU A 42 10.48 -9.75 2.42
C LEU A 42 10.57 -11.27 2.30
N LEU A 43 10.79 -11.79 1.10
CA LEU A 43 10.87 -13.23 0.83
C LEU A 43 12.06 -13.92 1.53
N GLU A 44 13.16 -13.20 1.75
CA GLU A 44 14.30 -13.69 2.53
C GLU A 44 13.99 -13.85 4.03
N ARG A 45 13.04 -13.05 4.54
CA ARG A 45 12.70 -13.01 5.98
C ARG A 45 11.49 -13.86 6.33
N PHE A 46 10.58 -14.06 5.38
CA PHE A 46 9.31 -14.71 5.62
C PHE A 46 9.08 -15.87 4.66
N SER A 47 8.86 -17.06 5.20
CA SER A 47 8.34 -18.19 4.43
C SER A 47 6.84 -18.01 4.21
N LEU A 48 6.42 -17.85 2.96
CA LEU A 48 5.01 -17.60 2.62
C LEU A 48 4.21 -18.90 2.44
N GLN A 49 2.92 -18.87 2.78
CA GLN A 49 1.95 -19.96 2.65
C GLN A 49 0.83 -19.55 1.68
N ASP A 50 0.73 -20.25 0.55
CA ASP A 50 -0.20 -19.99 -0.56
C ASP A 50 -0.45 -18.50 -0.87
N PRO A 51 0.61 -17.71 -1.13
CA PRO A 51 0.50 -16.26 -1.19
C PRO A 51 -0.47 -15.77 -2.28
N GLN A 52 -1.40 -14.90 -1.86
CA GLN A 52 -2.32 -14.14 -2.70
C GLN A 52 -1.86 -12.69 -2.79
N VAL A 53 -1.35 -12.30 -3.96
CA VAL A 53 -0.79 -10.96 -4.19
C VAL A 53 -1.82 -10.09 -4.91
N ILE A 54 -2.20 -8.98 -4.29
CA ILE A 54 -3.16 -8.00 -4.81
C ILE A 54 -2.44 -6.69 -5.10
N SER A 55 -2.42 -6.28 -6.36
CA SER A 55 -1.80 -5.02 -6.80
C SER A 55 -2.83 -3.94 -7.11
N PHE A 56 -2.61 -2.75 -6.57
CA PHE A 56 -3.39 -1.54 -6.81
C PHE A 56 -2.73 -0.70 -7.93
N PRO A 57 -3.48 -0.27 -8.97
CA PRO A 57 -2.89 0.31 -10.18
C PRO A 57 -2.51 1.81 -10.10
N ARG A 58 -2.95 2.57 -9.09
CA ARG A 58 -2.79 4.05 -9.02
C ARG A 58 -1.37 4.50 -8.65
N GLY A 59 -0.42 4.39 -9.58
CA GLY A 59 1.02 4.53 -9.32
C GLY A 59 1.70 3.21 -8.93
N GLY A 60 0.92 2.18 -8.61
CA GLY A 60 1.40 0.86 -8.22
C GLY A 60 1.60 -0.14 -9.36
N VAL A 61 1.40 0.20 -10.65
CA VAL A 61 1.64 -0.73 -11.77
C VAL A 61 3.11 -1.17 -11.83
N ALA A 62 4.04 -0.21 -11.81
CA ALA A 62 5.48 -0.53 -11.79
C ALA A 62 5.86 -1.34 -10.54
N THR A 63 5.29 -0.97 -9.39
CA THR A 63 5.47 -1.68 -8.12
C THR A 63 4.98 -3.12 -8.21
N GLY A 64 3.75 -3.33 -8.69
CA GLY A 64 3.15 -4.64 -8.90
C GLY A 64 3.95 -5.51 -9.85
N VAL A 65 4.45 -4.95 -10.95
CA VAL A 65 5.31 -5.67 -11.89
C VAL A 65 6.65 -6.06 -11.24
N GLY A 66 7.23 -5.19 -10.41
CA GLY A 66 8.45 -5.48 -9.63
C GLY A 66 8.23 -6.61 -8.62
N VAL A 67 7.14 -6.56 -7.86
CA VAL A 67 6.75 -7.63 -6.93
C VAL A 67 6.50 -8.95 -7.68
N LYS A 68 5.72 -8.93 -8.76
CA LYS A 68 5.45 -10.12 -9.59
C LYS A 68 6.74 -10.74 -10.10
N ARG A 69 7.73 -9.91 -10.46
CA ARG A 69 9.05 -10.39 -10.89
C ARG A 69 9.82 -11.05 -9.76
N ALA A 70 9.75 -10.50 -8.55
CA ALA A 70 10.41 -11.05 -7.36
C ALA A 70 9.82 -12.41 -6.95
N PHE A 71 8.52 -12.58 -7.14
CA PHE A 71 7.81 -13.84 -6.87
C PHE A 71 7.97 -14.88 -7.99
N LYS A 72 8.78 -14.62 -9.02
CA LYS A 72 9.03 -15.60 -10.10
C LYS A 72 9.70 -16.85 -9.51
N GLY A 73 9.02 -17.98 -9.61
CA GLY A 73 9.49 -19.26 -9.05
C GLY A 73 8.83 -19.63 -7.72
N ILE A 74 8.04 -18.73 -7.14
CA ILE A 74 7.16 -19.01 -5.99
C ILE A 74 5.76 -19.28 -6.53
N LYS A 75 5.12 -20.35 -6.07
CA LYS A 75 3.70 -20.60 -6.38
C LYS A 75 2.87 -19.54 -5.68
N HIS A 76 2.20 -18.69 -6.45
CA HIS A 76 1.37 -17.59 -5.96
C HIS A 76 0.24 -17.30 -6.94
N GLN A 77 -0.81 -16.62 -6.46
CA GLN A 77 -1.80 -15.98 -7.33
C GLN A 77 -1.53 -14.47 -7.33
N PHE A 78 -1.61 -13.85 -8.50
CA PHE A 78 -1.35 -12.41 -8.66
C PHE A 78 -2.54 -11.76 -9.35
N THR A 79 -3.24 -10.89 -8.62
CA THR A 79 -4.43 -10.18 -9.09
C THR A 79 -4.12 -8.68 -9.14
N THR A 80 -4.36 -8.05 -10.28
CA THR A 80 -4.32 -6.59 -10.40
C THR A 80 -5.73 -6.05 -10.39
N LEU A 81 -6.06 -5.15 -9.46
CA LEU A 81 -7.39 -4.59 -9.37
C LEU A 81 -7.63 -3.62 -10.55
N PRO A 82 -8.82 -3.63 -11.18
CA PRO A 82 -9.17 -2.65 -12.20
C PRO A 82 -9.30 -1.26 -11.57
N PHE A 83 -8.92 -0.22 -12.31
CA PHE A 83 -9.11 1.16 -11.87
C PHE A 83 -10.49 1.67 -12.31
N GLY A 84 -11.36 2.01 -11.35
CA GLY A 84 -12.64 2.67 -11.60
C GLY A 84 -12.53 4.20 -11.57
N LYS A 85 -13.42 4.90 -12.27
CA LYS A 85 -13.49 6.39 -12.33
C LYS A 85 -13.80 7.06 -10.97
N HIS A 86 -14.27 6.32 -9.96
CA HIS A 86 -14.78 6.87 -8.69
C HIS A 86 -14.17 6.24 -7.42
N GLY A 87 -12.98 5.66 -7.52
CA GLY A 87 -12.33 4.95 -6.41
C GLY A 87 -12.54 3.44 -6.47
N LEU A 88 -12.27 2.76 -5.35
CA LEU A 88 -12.47 1.32 -5.20
C LEU A 88 -13.99 1.01 -5.29
N ASP A 89 -14.42 0.60 -6.48
CA ASP A 89 -15.81 0.26 -6.78
C ASP A 89 -16.26 -1.00 -5.99
N GLN A 90 -17.56 -1.21 -5.79
CA GLN A 90 -18.07 -2.37 -5.04
C GLN A 90 -17.90 -3.71 -5.78
N THR A 91 -17.40 -3.67 -7.03
CA THR A 91 -17.23 -4.82 -7.93
C THR A 91 -15.78 -5.30 -8.03
N LEU A 92 -14.95 -4.97 -7.04
CA LEU A 92 -13.55 -5.39 -7.04
C LEU A 92 -13.44 -6.92 -7.03
N PRO A 93 -12.48 -7.49 -7.79
CA PRO A 93 -12.16 -8.90 -7.65
C PRO A 93 -11.62 -9.13 -6.23
N LEU A 94 -12.45 -9.74 -5.40
CA LEU A 94 -12.09 -10.19 -4.07
C LEU A 94 -11.58 -11.62 -4.16
N VAL A 95 -10.42 -11.87 -3.56
CA VAL A 95 -9.86 -13.21 -3.45
C VAL A 95 -10.61 -14.04 -2.41
N ASP A 96 -10.69 -15.34 -2.67
CA ASP A 96 -11.11 -16.33 -1.68
C ASP A 96 -9.88 -16.73 -0.87
N LEU A 97 -9.97 -16.57 0.45
CA LEU A 97 -8.86 -16.81 1.37
C LEU A 97 -9.25 -17.94 2.32
N ASP A 98 -8.40 -18.97 2.40
CA ASP A 98 -8.49 -19.98 3.45
C ASP A 98 -7.76 -19.51 4.71
N GLU A 99 -7.93 -20.20 5.84
CA GLU A 99 -7.36 -19.81 7.14
C GLU A 99 -5.83 -19.62 7.16
N LYS A 100 -5.10 -20.19 6.20
CA LYS A 100 -3.62 -20.21 6.16
C LYS A 100 -3.05 -19.34 5.04
N THR A 101 -3.91 -18.74 4.23
CA THR A 101 -3.50 -17.96 3.06
C THR A 101 -2.81 -16.68 3.50
N ASP A 102 -1.59 -16.43 3.00
CA ASP A 102 -0.94 -15.13 3.16
C ASP A 102 -1.49 -14.13 2.15
N LEU A 103 -2.05 -13.03 2.64
CA LEU A 103 -2.49 -11.92 1.80
C LEU A 103 -1.39 -10.88 1.69
N ILE A 104 -1.01 -10.53 0.45
CA ILE A 104 0.00 -9.51 0.17
C ILE A 104 -0.64 -8.39 -0.61
N LEU A 105 -0.72 -7.20 -0.01
CA LEU A 105 -1.21 -6.00 -0.68
C LEU A 105 -0.04 -5.18 -1.23
N VAL A 106 -0.13 -4.76 -2.49
CA VAL A 106 0.94 -4.05 -3.20
C VAL A 106 0.39 -2.73 -3.74
N ASP A 107 0.89 -1.62 -3.21
CA ASP A 107 0.55 -0.27 -3.68
C ASP A 107 1.82 0.56 -3.88
N GLY A 108 1.85 1.45 -4.86
CA GLY A 108 3.03 2.27 -5.11
C GLY A 108 3.31 3.23 -3.96
N VAL A 109 2.26 3.90 -3.48
CA VAL A 109 2.32 4.92 -2.44
C VAL A 109 1.22 4.69 -1.42
N ILE A 110 1.59 4.57 -0.15
CA ILE A 110 0.64 4.51 0.96
C ILE A 110 0.59 5.89 1.62
N ALA A 111 -0.40 6.70 1.23
CA ALA A 111 -0.62 8.01 1.81
C ALA A 111 -1.38 7.92 3.15
N THR A 112 -2.70 7.79 3.10
CA THR A 112 -3.54 7.64 4.30
C THR A 112 -3.84 6.17 4.63
N GLY A 113 -3.45 5.22 3.77
CA GLY A 113 -3.82 3.81 3.90
C GLY A 113 -5.29 3.48 3.60
N SER A 114 -6.15 4.49 3.36
CA SER A 114 -7.60 4.31 3.20
C SER A 114 -8.03 3.34 2.10
N THR A 115 -7.28 3.28 1.00
CA THR A 115 -7.53 2.33 -0.10
C THR A 115 -7.34 0.89 0.36
N LEU A 116 -6.23 0.61 1.04
CA LEU A 116 -5.91 -0.73 1.54
C LEU A 116 -6.88 -1.13 2.64
N ILE A 117 -7.22 -0.21 3.54
CA ILE A 117 -8.23 -0.43 4.60
C ILE A 117 -9.58 -0.81 3.99
N ARG A 118 -10.05 -0.05 3.00
CA ARG A 118 -11.33 -0.36 2.35
C ARG A 118 -11.31 -1.74 1.70
N TYR A 119 -10.20 -2.10 1.05
CA TYR A 119 -10.05 -3.43 0.47
C TYR A 119 -10.05 -4.53 1.54
N LEU A 120 -9.31 -4.34 2.64
CA LEU A 120 -9.26 -5.29 3.75
C LEU A 120 -10.62 -5.51 4.40
N GLN A 121 -11.43 -4.46 4.55
CA GLN A 121 -12.82 -4.58 5.02
C GLN A 121 -13.64 -5.51 4.12
N LEU A 122 -13.60 -5.28 2.80
CA LEU A 122 -14.32 -6.11 1.82
C LEU A 122 -13.82 -7.57 1.82
N VAL A 123 -12.50 -7.77 1.93
CA VAL A 123 -11.91 -9.11 2.05
C VAL A 123 -12.37 -9.81 3.32
N ARG A 124 -12.46 -9.10 4.46
CA ARG A 124 -12.94 -9.65 5.73
C ARG A 124 -14.41 -9.99 5.70
N GLU A 125 -15.24 -9.15 5.09
CA GLU A 125 -16.67 -9.41 4.89
C GLU A 125 -16.89 -10.68 4.06
N LYS A 126 -16.08 -10.87 3.00
CA LYS A 126 -16.14 -12.06 2.15
C LYS A 126 -15.53 -13.31 2.81
N ASN A 127 -14.47 -13.14 3.58
CA ASN A 127 -13.68 -14.22 4.19
C ASN A 127 -13.64 -14.09 5.72
N PRO A 128 -14.77 -14.25 6.43
CA PRO A 128 -14.85 -14.02 7.88
C PRO A 128 -14.00 -15.03 8.69
N HIS A 129 -13.68 -16.18 8.10
CA HIS A 129 -12.87 -17.23 8.73
C HIS A 129 -11.37 -17.04 8.53
N TRP A 130 -10.94 -16.13 7.63
CA TRP A 130 -9.53 -15.95 7.32
C TRP A 130 -8.75 -15.52 8.57
N GLN A 131 -7.75 -16.30 8.97
CA GLN A 131 -6.83 -15.96 10.06
C GLN A 131 -5.38 -15.86 9.56
N GLY A 132 -5.20 -15.84 8.24
CA GLY A 132 -3.89 -15.81 7.63
C GLY A 132 -3.20 -14.47 7.81
N ARG A 133 -1.95 -14.44 7.38
CA ARG A 133 -1.03 -13.33 7.64
C ARG A 133 -1.19 -12.25 6.58
N LEU A 134 -1.08 -11.01 7.01
CA LEU A 134 -1.11 -9.84 6.14
C LEU A 134 0.29 -9.27 5.96
N PHE A 135 0.66 -9.07 4.70
CA PHE A 135 1.86 -8.38 4.28
C PHE A 135 1.48 -7.20 3.39
N ILE A 136 2.18 -6.08 3.52
CA ILE A 136 1.96 -4.92 2.68
C ILE A 136 3.29 -4.46 2.11
N ILE A 137 3.35 -4.26 0.81
CA ILE A 137 4.54 -3.79 0.09
C ILE A 137 4.20 -2.46 -0.58
N SER A 138 5.04 -1.46 -0.34
CA SER A 138 4.99 -0.21 -1.11
C SER A 138 6.37 0.33 -1.44
N ASN A 139 6.48 1.12 -2.50
CA ASN A 139 7.73 1.84 -2.75
C ASN A 139 7.90 2.99 -1.75
N MET A 140 6.79 3.64 -1.41
CA MET A 140 6.76 4.77 -0.49
C MET A 140 5.56 4.65 0.44
N ALA A 141 5.71 5.10 1.68
CA ALA A 141 4.61 5.23 2.62
C ALA A 141 4.82 6.46 3.50
N ALA A 142 3.75 7.19 3.79
CA ALA A 142 3.76 8.18 4.87
C ALA A 142 3.67 7.46 6.22
N GLU A 143 4.38 7.98 7.22
CA GLU A 143 4.27 7.49 8.61
C GLU A 143 2.82 7.41 9.07
N PHE A 144 2.05 8.46 8.79
CA PHE A 144 0.61 8.51 9.08
C PHE A 144 -0.18 7.34 8.48
N GLY A 145 0.06 7.00 7.22
CA GLY A 145 -0.63 5.88 6.56
C GLY A 145 -0.29 4.52 7.17
N TYR A 146 0.95 4.35 7.62
CA TYR A 146 1.40 3.15 8.33
C TYR A 146 0.78 3.02 9.71
N GLU A 147 0.78 4.08 10.50
CA GLU A 147 0.12 4.09 11.80
C GLU A 147 -1.37 3.77 11.68
N THR A 148 -2.04 4.34 10.67
CA THR A 148 -3.45 4.06 10.37
C THR A 148 -3.67 2.58 10.06
N LEU A 149 -2.82 1.96 9.23
CA LEU A 149 -2.92 0.54 8.89
C LEU A 149 -2.67 -0.37 10.10
N ILE A 150 -1.69 -0.03 10.95
CA ILE A 150 -1.40 -0.78 12.18
C ILE A 150 -2.60 -0.70 13.13
N GLY A 151 -3.16 0.50 13.32
CA GLY A 151 -4.36 0.71 14.14
C GLY A 151 -5.53 -0.12 13.65
N PHE A 152 -5.82 -0.06 12.35
CA PHE A 152 -6.86 -0.86 11.72
C PHE A 152 -6.65 -2.37 11.92
N CYS A 153 -5.44 -2.88 11.70
CA CYS A 153 -5.18 -4.31 11.86
C CYS A 153 -5.38 -4.79 13.30
N LYS A 154 -5.01 -3.96 14.29
CA LYS A 154 -5.25 -4.25 15.71
C LYS A 154 -6.73 -4.29 16.04
N GLU A 155 -7.49 -3.30 15.58
CA GLU A 155 -8.94 -3.21 15.81
C GLU A 155 -9.69 -4.38 15.18
N TYR A 156 -9.28 -4.81 13.98
CA TYR A 156 -9.94 -5.88 13.21
C TYR A 156 -9.33 -7.27 13.43
N GLY A 157 -8.44 -7.42 14.41
CA GLY A 157 -7.80 -8.70 14.76
C GLY A 157 -7.06 -9.35 13.57
N LEU A 158 -6.45 -8.55 12.70
CA LEU A 158 -5.65 -9.00 11.57
C LEU A 158 -4.19 -9.18 12.00
N GLU A 159 -3.59 -10.32 11.65
CA GLU A 159 -2.16 -10.55 11.87
C GLU A 159 -1.33 -9.81 10.82
N LEU A 160 -0.99 -8.56 11.10
CA LEU A 160 -0.08 -7.78 10.26
C LEU A 160 1.38 -8.21 10.51
N CYS A 161 1.91 -9.06 9.63
CA CYS A 161 3.24 -9.64 9.76
C CYS A 161 4.36 -8.73 9.25
N CYS A 162 4.10 -7.90 8.25
CA CYS A 162 5.11 -6.97 7.74
C CYS A 162 4.47 -5.80 6.98
N LEU A 163 4.96 -4.60 7.27
CA LEU A 163 4.87 -3.45 6.37
C LEU A 163 6.25 -3.25 5.75
N ALA A 164 6.40 -3.44 4.45
CA ALA A 164 7.66 -3.29 3.75
C ALA A 164 7.60 -2.08 2.81
N THR A 165 8.48 -1.11 3.06
CA THR A 165 8.70 0.04 2.19
C THR A 165 10.18 0.33 2.08
N GLY A 166 10.60 0.94 0.98
CA GLY A 166 11.95 1.49 0.90
C GLY A 166 12.04 2.99 1.11
N TYR A 167 10.92 3.69 1.28
CA TYR A 167 10.94 5.02 1.89
C TYR A 167 9.74 5.26 2.81
N LEU A 168 10.05 5.66 4.04
CA LEU A 168 9.08 6.13 5.02
C LEU A 168 9.15 7.66 5.08
N VAL A 169 8.09 8.31 4.61
CA VAL A 169 8.02 9.78 4.51
C VAL A 169 7.61 10.34 5.87
N PRO A 170 8.44 11.21 6.48
CA PRO A 170 8.12 11.81 7.76
C PRO A 170 6.96 12.80 7.63
N PRO A 171 6.23 13.10 8.73
CA PRO A 171 5.13 14.05 8.74
C PRO A 171 5.52 15.44 8.25
N THR A 172 6.79 15.85 8.43
CA THR A 172 7.32 17.15 7.98
C THR A 172 7.36 17.30 6.47
N GLU A 173 7.30 16.19 5.73
CA GLU A 173 7.30 16.14 4.25
C GLU A 173 5.92 15.75 3.69
N CYS A 174 4.88 15.82 4.52
CA CYS A 174 3.51 15.55 4.12
C CYS A 174 2.60 16.74 4.42
N ILE A 175 1.61 17.00 3.56
CA ILE A 175 0.72 18.15 3.74
C ILE A 175 -0.70 17.85 3.26
N TRP A 176 -1.69 18.31 4.02
CA TRP A 176 -3.07 18.37 3.56
C TRP A 176 -3.27 19.63 2.72
N LYS A 177 -3.75 19.47 1.49
CA LYS A 177 -4.14 20.59 0.63
C LYS A 177 -5.61 20.47 0.25
N GLU A 178 -6.26 21.61 0.08
CA GLU A 178 -7.60 21.69 -0.48
C GLU A 178 -7.51 22.06 -1.96
N ILE A 179 -8.00 21.18 -2.83
CA ILE A 179 -7.96 21.36 -4.29
C ILE A 179 -9.34 20.98 -4.84
N GLY A 180 -10.04 21.95 -5.45
CA GLY A 180 -11.35 21.72 -6.05
C GLY A 180 -12.41 21.21 -5.06
N GLY A 181 -12.38 21.70 -3.81
CA GLY A 181 -13.29 21.28 -2.74
C GLY A 181 -12.96 19.91 -2.12
N LYS A 182 -11.80 19.33 -2.46
CA LYS A 182 -11.34 18.05 -1.93
C LYS A 182 -10.11 18.24 -1.06
N ARG A 183 -10.07 17.54 0.07
CA ARG A 183 -8.90 17.49 0.95
C ARG A 183 -7.99 16.33 0.53
N ILE A 184 -6.82 16.66 -0.02
CA ILE A 184 -5.85 15.71 -0.57
C ILE A 184 -4.62 15.68 0.33
N TYR A 185 -4.15 14.49 0.70
CA TYR A 185 -2.91 14.30 1.45
C TYR A 185 -1.75 14.10 0.48
N PHE A 186 -0.88 15.09 0.40
CA PHE A 186 0.35 15.04 -0.39
C PHE A 186 1.44 14.38 0.43
N VAL A 187 2.20 13.51 -0.23
CA VAL A 187 3.29 12.72 0.34
C VAL A 187 4.54 13.01 -0.47
N GLY A 188 5.59 13.51 0.20
CA GLY A 188 6.88 13.83 -0.42
C GLY A 188 7.05 15.32 -0.77
N VAL A 189 8.27 15.66 -1.18
CA VAL A 189 8.75 17.05 -1.29
C VAL A 189 8.22 17.78 -2.54
N SER A 190 7.78 17.07 -3.60
CA SER A 190 7.20 17.77 -4.76
C SER A 190 5.77 18.20 -4.48
N GLN A 191 5.57 19.51 -4.52
CA GLN A 191 4.33 20.19 -4.20
C GLN A 191 3.42 20.39 -5.43
N SER A 192 3.84 19.88 -6.59
CA SER A 192 3.12 19.95 -7.87
C SER A 192 2.12 18.81 -8.01
N ILE A 193 0.90 19.12 -8.47
CA ILE A 193 -0.03 18.12 -8.97
C ILE A 193 0.58 17.48 -10.22
N GLY A 194 0.95 16.21 -10.16
CA GLY A 194 1.52 15.46 -11.29
C GLY A 194 2.91 14.87 -11.07
N ASP A 195 3.63 15.29 -10.03
CA ASP A 195 5.04 14.90 -9.84
C ASP A 195 5.27 13.67 -8.93
N PHE A 196 4.22 13.18 -8.27
CA PHE A 196 4.24 11.88 -7.61
C PHE A 196 2.95 11.18 -7.99
N GLY A 197 3.07 10.09 -8.74
CA GLY A 197 1.97 9.38 -9.40
C GLY A 197 0.73 9.26 -8.53
N ASP A 198 -0.38 9.79 -9.05
CA ASP A 198 -1.75 9.67 -8.59
C ASP A 198 -1.99 9.93 -7.08
N MET A 199 -2.22 11.22 -6.81
CA MET A 199 -3.06 11.74 -5.74
C MET A 199 -4.05 10.71 -5.18
N ALA A 200 -3.98 10.44 -3.87
CA ALA A 200 -5.07 9.81 -3.15
C ALA A 200 -6.24 10.80 -3.07
N ILE A 201 -7.03 10.90 -4.15
CA ILE A 201 -8.35 11.53 -4.11
C ILE A 201 -9.25 10.57 -3.35
N LYS A 202 -9.49 10.84 -2.07
CA LYS A 202 -10.67 10.32 -1.38
C LYS A 202 -11.70 11.45 -1.41
N ASP A 203 -12.81 11.23 -2.10
CA ASP A 203 -14.00 12.07 -1.97
C ASP A 203 -14.53 11.87 -0.55
N LEU A 204 -14.07 12.69 0.39
CA LEU A 204 -14.68 12.82 1.70
C LEU A 204 -15.25 14.24 1.78
N SER A 205 -16.56 14.33 1.94
CA SER A 205 -17.24 15.57 2.32
C SER A 205 -16.75 16.03 3.69
N ALA A 206 -16.84 17.34 3.95
CA ALA A 206 -16.53 17.92 5.27
C ALA A 206 -17.32 17.25 6.42
N GLN A 207 -18.48 16.67 6.10
CA GLN A 207 -19.35 15.96 7.02
C GLN A 207 -18.84 14.54 7.34
N GLU A 208 -18.18 13.86 6.40
CA GLU A 208 -17.56 12.55 6.63
C GLU A 208 -16.26 12.66 7.45
N LEU A 209 -15.59 13.81 7.40
CA LEU A 209 -14.45 14.15 8.26
C LEU A 209 -14.88 14.47 9.70
N ALA A 210 -16.01 15.15 9.89
CA ALA A 210 -16.55 15.46 11.22
C ALA A 210 -16.96 14.20 12.02
N ASN A 211 -17.22 13.08 11.32
CA ASN A 211 -17.48 11.78 11.94
C ASN A 211 -16.19 10.99 12.28
N TRP A 212 -15.02 11.50 11.89
CA TRP A 212 -13.71 10.92 12.21
C TRP A 212 -12.99 11.73 13.32
N ASP A 213 -13.57 12.87 13.73
CA ASP A 213 -13.17 13.55 14.96
C ASP A 213 -13.71 12.76 16.17
N LEU A 214 -12.76 12.11 16.83
CA LEU A 214 -12.78 11.66 18.22
C LEU A 214 -13.51 10.34 18.50
N ALA A 215 -12.91 9.37 19.19
CA ALA A 215 -12.22 9.54 20.48
C ALA A 215 -11.17 10.65 20.62
#